data_AF-A0A810NQJ4-F1
#
_entry.id   AF-A0A810NQJ4-F1
#
_cell.length_a   1.000
_cell.length_b   1.000
_cell.length_c   1.000
_cell.angle_alpha   90.00
_cell.angle_beta   90.00
_cell.angle_gamma   90.00
#
_symmetry.space_group_name_H-M   'P 1'
#
loop_
_entity.id
_entity.type
_entity.pdbx_description
1 polymer ?
#
loop_
_entity_poly.entity_id
_entity_poly.type
_entity_poly.pdbx_seq_one_letter_code
_entity_poly.pdbx_strand_id
1 'polypeptide(L)'
;MVRDAIHDEVVREHLDELGLKHFLDVRATVRSLLEHLARLQRAAYAAVVAERLLHEHESLPARERAAYATDWRPALDMVWRGLSGDATAEPELAHAIGCFYLSPNFADRRRDDPTDMPGNAALAAFYAAECYLHGCVEFATWTGWRGFDTAAVHAAGDRDWPRRRPPEVDALAWELAHPAIQAELDLQLAEIELISAEGADLLEDTARDTFLKRLRRLSG
;
A
#
# COMPACT_ATOMS: atom_id res chain seq x y z
N MET A 1 -14.98 -14.70 14.51
CA MET A 1 -15.66 -15.70 13.65
C MET A 1 -14.55 -16.52 13.02
N VAL A 2 -14.45 -17.81 13.34
CA VAL A 2 -13.40 -18.67 12.78
C VAL A 2 -13.75 -18.87 11.31
N ARG A 3 -12.98 -18.26 10.40
CA ARG A 3 -13.09 -18.58 8.97
C ARG A 3 -12.74 -20.05 8.80
N ASP A 4 -13.66 -20.80 8.22
CA ASP A 4 -13.47 -22.22 7.92
C ASP A 4 -12.51 -22.31 6.72
N ALA A 5 -11.45 -23.10 6.82
CA ALA A 5 -10.48 -23.28 5.73
C ALA A 5 -11.17 -23.78 4.45
N ILE A 6 -12.25 -24.53 4.60
CA ILE A 6 -13.09 -24.99 3.49
C ILE A 6 -13.76 -23.81 2.77
N HIS A 7 -14.22 -22.81 3.51
CA HIS A 7 -14.86 -21.64 2.92
C HIS A 7 -13.85 -20.76 2.16
N ASP A 8 -12.65 -20.58 2.73
CA ASP A 8 -11.57 -19.84 2.04
C ASP A 8 -11.14 -20.55 0.73
N GLU A 9 -11.14 -21.89 0.70
CA GLU A 9 -10.85 -22.67 -0.51
C GLU A 9 -11.95 -22.52 -1.58
N VAL A 10 -13.23 -22.56 -1.18
CA VAL A 10 -14.36 -22.30 -2.10
C VAL A 10 -14.32 -20.88 -2.67
N VAL A 11 -13.96 -19.88 -1.84
CA VAL A 11 -13.82 -18.49 -2.30
C VAL A 11 -12.70 -18.36 -3.31
N ARG A 12 -11.55 -19.02 -3.08
CA ARG A 12 -10.47 -19.08 -4.07
C ARG A 12 -10.91 -19.73 -5.38
N GLU A 13 -11.55 -20.89 -5.32
CA GLU A 13 -12.01 -21.62 -6.52
C GLU A 13 -12.94 -20.75 -7.38
N HIS A 14 -13.92 -20.08 -6.77
CA HIS A 14 -14.80 -19.16 -7.49
C HIS A 14 -14.06 -17.96 -8.10
N LEU A 15 -13.05 -17.40 -7.44
CA LEU A 15 -12.24 -16.33 -8.02
C LEU A 15 -11.40 -16.85 -9.21
N ASP A 16 -10.83 -18.05 -9.09
CA ASP A 16 -10.07 -18.70 -10.16
C ASP A 16 -10.94 -18.97 -11.39
N GLU A 17 -12.18 -19.45 -11.21
CA GLU A 17 -13.16 -19.63 -12.29
C GLU A 17 -13.49 -18.32 -13.02
N LEU A 18 -13.48 -17.20 -12.29
CA LEU A 18 -13.67 -15.86 -12.84
C LEU A 18 -12.38 -15.26 -13.44
N GLY A 19 -11.23 -15.95 -13.32
CA GLY A 19 -9.92 -15.45 -13.73
C GLY A 19 -9.41 -14.28 -12.88
N LEU A 20 -9.85 -14.22 -11.62
CA LEU A 20 -9.58 -13.14 -10.67
C LEU A 20 -8.60 -13.58 -9.58
N LYS A 21 -7.95 -12.61 -8.94
CA LYS A 21 -6.91 -12.86 -7.95
C LYS A 21 -7.51 -12.92 -6.55
N HIS A 22 -7.07 -13.92 -5.77
CA HIS A 22 -7.35 -13.96 -4.34
C HIS A 22 -6.31 -13.16 -3.55
N PHE A 23 -6.77 -12.25 -2.68
CA PHE A 23 -5.90 -11.29 -1.99
C PHE A 23 -4.80 -11.94 -1.12
N LEU A 24 -5.08 -13.08 -0.47
CA LEU A 24 -4.08 -13.79 0.34
C LEU A 24 -2.92 -14.31 -0.51
N ASP A 25 -3.19 -14.72 -1.74
CA ASP A 25 -2.20 -15.34 -2.60
C ASP A 25 -1.32 -14.26 -3.25
N VAL A 26 -1.92 -13.12 -3.60
CA VAL A 26 -1.19 -11.90 -3.97
C VAL A 26 -0.31 -11.42 -2.82
N ARG A 27 -0.84 -11.34 -1.58
CA ARG A 27 -0.05 -10.95 -0.39
C ARG A 27 1.12 -11.89 -0.14
N ALA A 28 0.91 -13.20 -0.26
CA ALA A 28 1.97 -14.18 -0.11
C ALA A 28 3.05 -14.01 -1.19
N THR A 29 2.65 -13.77 -2.43
CA THR A 29 3.55 -13.54 -3.57
C THR A 29 4.36 -12.26 -3.38
N VAL A 30 3.71 -11.13 -3.10
CA VAL A 30 4.35 -9.83 -2.84
C VAL A 30 5.33 -9.95 -1.67
N ARG A 31 4.91 -10.58 -0.55
CA ARG A 31 5.81 -10.80 0.60
C ARG A 31 7.03 -11.62 0.21
N SER A 32 6.84 -12.74 -0.49
CA SER A 32 7.93 -13.59 -0.95
C SER A 32 8.93 -12.82 -1.82
N LEU A 33 8.44 -12.00 -2.75
CA LEU A 33 9.31 -11.13 -3.56
C LEU A 33 10.05 -10.11 -2.69
N LEU A 34 9.35 -9.41 -1.79
CA LEU A 34 9.96 -8.45 -0.86
C LEU A 34 11.08 -9.07 -0.01
N GLU A 35 10.94 -10.33 0.42
CA GLU A 35 11.97 -11.04 1.18
C GLU A 35 13.30 -11.16 0.42
N HIS A 36 13.26 -11.20 -0.92
CA HIS A 36 14.45 -11.28 -1.79
C HIS A 36 15.00 -9.90 -2.21
N LEU A 37 14.24 -8.81 -2.00
CA LEU A 37 14.66 -7.46 -2.37
C LEU A 37 15.59 -6.83 -1.33
N ALA A 38 16.47 -5.92 -1.77
CA ALA A 38 17.31 -5.12 -0.89
C ALA A 38 16.50 -4.06 -0.12
N ARG A 39 17.07 -3.51 0.96
CA ARG A 39 16.44 -2.47 1.82
C ARG A 39 15.82 -1.33 1.01
N LEU A 40 16.57 -0.74 0.07
CA LEU A 40 16.09 0.40 -0.72
C LEU A 40 14.99 0.02 -1.71
N GLN A 41 15.01 -1.20 -2.25
CA GLN A 41 13.94 -1.70 -3.13
C GLN A 41 12.63 -1.91 -2.36
N ARG A 42 12.70 -2.46 -1.14
CA ARG A 42 11.53 -2.59 -0.25
C ARG A 42 10.95 -1.22 0.11
N ALA A 43 11.82 -0.26 0.43
CA ALA A 43 11.41 1.11 0.73
C ALA A 43 10.80 1.80 -0.50
N ALA A 44 11.33 1.58 -1.70
CA ALA A 44 10.75 2.09 -2.94
C ALA A 44 9.34 1.52 -3.20
N TYR A 45 9.14 0.22 -2.96
CA TYR A 45 7.81 -0.40 -3.06
C TYR A 45 6.83 0.25 -2.08
N ALA A 46 7.22 0.39 -0.81
CA ALA A 46 6.40 1.04 0.19
C ALA A 46 6.09 2.52 -0.18
N ALA A 47 7.09 3.26 -0.66
CA ALA A 47 6.92 4.65 -1.05
C ALA A 47 5.94 4.83 -2.22
N VAL A 48 5.95 3.93 -3.22
CA VAL A 48 5.03 3.94 -4.36
C VAL A 48 3.57 3.78 -3.91
N VAL A 49 3.30 2.77 -3.07
CA VAL A 49 1.95 2.53 -2.55
C VAL A 49 1.48 3.71 -1.69
N ALA A 50 2.35 4.22 -0.81
CA ALA A 50 2.04 5.37 0.03
C ALA A 50 1.79 6.65 -0.78
N GLU A 51 2.56 6.89 -1.84
CA GLU A 51 2.41 8.05 -2.73
C GLU A 51 1.04 8.04 -3.38
N ARG A 52 0.61 6.88 -3.91
CA ARG A 52 -0.70 6.72 -4.54
C ARG A 52 -1.83 7.05 -3.59
N LEU A 53 -1.85 6.42 -2.42
CA LEU A 53 -2.91 6.62 -1.43
C LEU A 53 -2.96 8.06 -0.92
N LEU A 54 -1.80 8.67 -0.68
CA LEU A 54 -1.74 10.04 -0.20
C LEU A 54 -2.14 11.03 -1.30
N HIS A 55 -1.74 10.78 -2.55
CA HIS A 55 -2.12 11.61 -3.69
C HIS A 55 -3.63 11.57 -3.97
N GLU A 56 -4.24 10.39 -3.90
CA GLU A 56 -5.69 10.22 -4.02
C GLU A 56 -6.42 11.04 -2.94
N HIS A 57 -5.98 10.92 -1.68
CA HIS A 57 -6.56 11.68 -0.57
C HIS A 57 -6.39 13.19 -0.74
N GLU A 58 -5.22 13.64 -1.20
CA GLU A 58 -4.93 15.07 -1.46
C GLU A 58 -5.79 15.67 -2.58
N SER A 59 -6.25 14.83 -3.50
CA SER A 59 -7.12 15.19 -4.63
C SER A 59 -8.60 15.34 -4.24
N LEU A 60 -8.98 14.95 -3.02
CA LEU A 60 -10.34 15.13 -2.53
C LEU A 60 -10.69 16.62 -2.34
N PRO A 61 -11.99 16.98 -2.37
CA PRO A 61 -12.45 18.32 -2.01
C PRO A 61 -11.96 18.72 -0.61
N ALA A 62 -11.62 19.99 -0.40
CA ALA A 62 -11.02 20.46 0.86
C ALA A 62 -11.81 20.10 2.14
N ARG A 63 -13.14 19.97 2.04
CA ARG A 63 -14.03 19.57 3.15
C ARG A 63 -13.94 18.08 3.52
N GLU A 64 -13.44 17.24 2.62
CA GLU A 64 -13.29 15.79 2.75
C GLU A 64 -11.84 15.41 3.08
N ARG A 65 -10.89 16.32 2.84
CA ARG A 65 -9.47 16.12 3.18
C ARG A 65 -9.25 16.20 4.68
N ALA A 66 -8.98 15.06 5.28
CA ALA A 66 -8.52 15.01 6.65
C ALA A 66 -7.07 15.52 6.74
N ALA A 67 -6.87 16.60 7.51
CA ALA A 67 -5.57 17.26 7.65
C ALA A 67 -4.45 16.32 8.14
N TYR A 68 -4.80 15.41 9.07
CA TYR A 68 -3.84 14.48 9.64
C TYR A 68 -3.21 13.52 8.62
N ALA A 69 -3.89 13.22 7.51
CA ALA A 69 -3.32 12.41 6.45
C ALA A 69 -2.35 13.25 5.61
N THR A 70 -2.73 14.48 5.26
CA THR A 70 -1.87 15.39 4.50
C THR A 70 -0.63 15.84 5.28
N ASP A 71 -0.67 15.82 6.61
CA ASP A 71 0.49 16.12 7.47
C ASP A 71 1.65 15.12 7.28
N TRP A 72 1.41 13.96 6.66
CA TRP A 72 2.44 12.97 6.33
C TRP A 72 3.18 13.24 5.02
N ARG A 73 2.70 14.16 4.17
CA ARG A 73 3.34 14.50 2.90
C ARG A 73 4.83 14.85 3.06
N PRO A 74 5.25 15.70 4.02
CA PRO A 74 6.67 16.01 4.21
C PRO A 74 7.52 14.79 4.54
N ALA A 75 7.01 13.84 5.34
CA ALA A 75 7.73 12.63 5.69
C ALA A 75 7.89 11.70 4.47
N LEU A 76 6.85 11.57 3.64
CA LEU A 76 6.94 10.80 2.40
C LEU A 76 7.89 11.45 1.38
N ASP A 77 7.93 12.78 1.29
CA ASP A 77 8.92 13.50 0.48
C ASP A 77 10.36 13.27 0.97
N MET A 78 10.59 13.17 2.29
CA MET A 78 11.89 12.77 2.84
C MET A 78 12.26 11.34 2.44
N VAL A 79 11.31 10.39 2.43
CA VAL A 79 11.57 9.03 1.92
C VAL A 79 12.04 9.07 0.47
N TRP A 80 11.34 9.80 -0.40
CA TRP A 80 11.75 9.95 -1.80
C TRP A 80 13.12 10.61 -1.96
N ARG A 81 13.41 11.68 -1.20
CA ARG A 81 14.74 12.32 -1.17
C ARG A 81 15.82 11.33 -0.76
N GLY A 82 15.58 10.57 0.30
CA GLY A 82 16.49 9.55 0.81
C GLY A 82 16.74 8.43 -0.21
N LEU A 83 15.68 7.94 -0.87
CA LEU A 83 15.78 6.99 -1.97
C LEU A 83 16.63 7.53 -3.13
N SER A 84 16.57 8.84 -3.41
CA SER A 84 17.41 9.52 -4.40
C SER A 84 18.85 9.76 -3.95
N GLY A 85 19.22 9.41 -2.72
CA GLY A 85 20.58 9.56 -2.18
C GLY A 85 20.84 10.83 -1.37
N ASP A 86 19.79 11.56 -0.97
CA ASP A 86 19.94 12.71 -0.06
C ASP A 86 20.29 12.22 1.36
N ALA A 87 21.56 12.38 1.74
CA ALA A 87 22.08 11.98 3.04
C ALA A 87 21.43 12.71 4.24
N THR A 88 20.77 13.86 4.02
CA THR A 88 20.09 14.60 5.08
C THR A 88 18.70 14.06 5.40
N ALA A 89 18.11 13.28 4.49
CA ALA A 89 16.74 12.79 4.63
C ALA A 89 16.58 11.79 5.78
N GLU A 90 17.55 10.89 5.99
CA GLU A 90 17.46 9.86 7.05
C GLU A 90 17.36 10.45 8.47
N PRO A 91 18.25 11.37 8.92
CA PRO A 91 18.11 11.97 10.25
C PRO A 91 16.86 12.86 10.40
N GLU A 92 16.46 13.59 9.36
CA GLU A 92 15.21 14.38 9.36
C GLU A 92 13.99 13.48 9.54
N LEU A 93 13.93 12.37 8.79
CA LEU A 93 12.84 11.41 8.86
C LEU A 93 12.81 10.69 10.20
N ALA A 94 13.96 10.26 10.73
CA ALA A 94 14.04 9.66 12.06
C ALA A 94 13.53 10.61 13.15
N HIS A 95 13.83 11.90 13.05
CA HIS A 95 13.29 12.91 13.96
C HIS A 95 11.76 13.05 13.82
N ALA A 96 11.24 13.14 12.60
CA ALA A 96 9.80 13.23 12.34
C ALA A 96 9.03 12.02 12.92
N ILE A 97 9.55 10.82 12.70
CA ILE A 97 9.00 9.57 13.26
C ILE A 97 9.06 9.56 14.78
N GLY A 98 10.17 9.96 15.38
CA GLY A 98 10.29 10.10 16.84
C GLY A 98 9.27 11.08 17.42
N CYS A 99 9.07 12.23 16.78
CA CYS A 99 8.05 13.20 17.17
C CYS A 99 6.64 12.62 17.05
N PHE A 100 6.35 11.84 16.00
CA PHE A 100 5.05 11.18 15.85
C PHE A 100 4.80 10.16 16.97
N TYR A 101 5.75 9.28 17.28
CA TYR A 101 5.63 8.30 18.37
C TYR A 101 5.33 8.92 19.74
N LEU A 102 5.85 10.13 19.98
CA LEU A 102 5.64 10.89 21.22
C LEU A 102 4.35 11.74 21.20
N SER A 103 3.68 11.84 20.05
CA SER A 103 2.50 12.66 19.90
C SER A 103 1.23 11.97 20.44
N PRO A 104 0.21 12.74 20.86
CA PRO A 104 -1.12 12.19 21.20
C PRO A 104 -1.76 11.43 20.03
N ASN A 105 -1.48 11.86 18.79
CA ASN A 105 -1.99 11.22 17.59
C ASN A 105 -1.60 9.75 17.52
N PHE A 106 -0.37 9.38 17.90
CA PHE A 106 0.02 7.98 17.92
C PHE A 106 -0.78 7.16 18.92
N ALA A 107 -1.09 7.71 20.10
CA ALA A 107 -1.88 7.02 21.12
C ALA A 107 -3.33 6.80 20.68
N ASP A 108 -3.95 7.81 20.09
CA ASP A 108 -5.34 7.76 19.62
C ASP A 108 -5.50 6.89 18.37
N ARG A 109 -4.47 6.84 17.52
CA ARG A 109 -4.45 6.10 16.25
C ARG A 109 -3.87 4.69 16.35
N ARG A 110 -3.53 4.20 17.54
CA ARG A 110 -3.14 2.78 17.72
C ARG A 110 -4.24 1.81 17.29
N ARG A 111 -5.50 2.26 17.25
CA ARG A 111 -6.59 1.47 16.67
C ARG A 111 -6.49 1.58 15.16
N ASP A 112 -5.78 0.61 14.58
CA ASP A 112 -5.78 0.38 13.14
C ASP A 112 -7.21 0.01 12.70
N ASP A 113 -7.94 1.00 12.18
CA ASP A 113 -9.26 0.82 11.57
C ASP A 113 -9.09 0.73 10.05
N PRO A 114 -9.25 -0.45 9.44
CA PRO A 114 -9.07 -0.62 7.99
C PRO A 114 -10.12 0.16 7.18
N THR A 115 -11.20 0.63 7.81
CA THR A 115 -12.25 1.41 7.16
C THR A 115 -11.98 2.92 7.15
N ASP A 116 -10.98 3.39 7.90
CA ASP A 116 -10.57 4.80 7.93
C ASP A 116 -9.65 5.10 6.75
N MET A 117 -10.22 5.44 5.58
CA MET A 117 -9.46 5.74 4.36
C MET A 117 -8.34 6.79 4.56
N PRO A 118 -8.59 7.96 5.17
CA PRO A 118 -7.49 8.89 5.44
C PRO A 118 -6.49 8.32 6.47
N GLY A 119 -6.93 7.44 7.36
CA GLY A 119 -6.09 6.61 8.22
C GLY A 119 -5.18 5.68 7.42
N ASN A 120 -5.69 5.02 6.38
CA ASN A 120 -4.91 4.15 5.51
C ASN A 120 -3.82 4.92 4.76
N ALA A 121 -4.13 6.10 4.22
CA ALA A 121 -3.13 6.95 3.56
C ALA A 121 -2.03 7.42 4.53
N ALA A 122 -2.40 7.88 5.73
CA ALA A 122 -1.47 8.29 6.77
C ALA A 122 -0.57 7.12 7.23
N LEU A 123 -1.17 5.95 7.50
CA LEU A 123 -0.44 4.76 7.93
C LEU A 123 0.46 4.21 6.82
N ALA A 124 0.05 4.30 5.56
CA ALA A 124 0.89 3.89 4.44
C ALA A 124 2.18 4.73 4.37
N ALA A 125 2.05 6.06 4.50
CA ALA A 125 3.20 6.97 4.54
C ALA A 125 4.10 6.72 5.77
N PHE A 126 3.49 6.49 6.94
CA PHE A 126 4.22 6.11 8.15
C PHE A 126 5.00 4.80 7.97
N TYR A 127 4.36 3.74 7.47
CA TYR A 127 5.02 2.46 7.21
C TYR A 127 6.08 2.55 6.11
N ALA A 128 5.90 3.39 5.10
CA ALA A 128 6.94 3.65 4.10
C ALA A 128 8.18 4.31 4.72
N ALA A 129 7.98 5.27 5.63
CA ALA A 129 9.06 5.90 6.38
C ALA A 129 9.81 4.89 7.28
N GLU A 130 9.07 4.09 8.04
CA GLU A 130 9.63 2.99 8.85
C GLU A 130 10.39 1.97 7.99
N CYS A 131 9.85 1.61 6.82
CA CYS A 131 10.52 0.72 5.87
C CYS A 131 11.82 1.34 5.34
N TYR A 132 11.85 2.64 5.05
CA TYR A 132 13.07 3.32 4.64
C TYR A 132 14.13 3.30 5.75
N LEU A 133 13.77 3.63 6.99
CA LEU A 133 14.69 3.67 8.14
C LEU A 133 15.22 2.28 8.50
N HIS A 134 14.38 1.24 8.47
CA HIS A 134 14.72 -0.07 9.02
C HIS A 134 14.95 -1.17 7.98
N GLY A 135 14.39 -1.04 6.78
CA GLY A 135 14.50 -2.03 5.71
C GLY A 135 13.71 -3.33 5.93
N CYS A 136 12.80 -3.35 6.91
CA CYS A 136 12.02 -4.53 7.26
C CYS A 136 10.96 -4.86 6.20
N VAL A 137 10.77 -6.15 5.94
CA VAL A 137 9.75 -6.65 4.99
C VAL A 137 8.35 -6.36 5.51
N GLU A 138 8.16 -6.41 6.83
CA GLU A 138 6.88 -6.18 7.50
C GLU A 138 6.30 -4.81 7.16
N PHE A 139 7.11 -3.75 7.22
CA PHE A 139 6.65 -2.40 6.93
C PHE A 139 6.23 -2.24 5.46
N ALA A 140 7.02 -2.72 4.51
CA ALA A 140 6.63 -2.73 3.10
C ALA A 140 5.34 -3.53 2.86
N THR A 141 5.20 -4.67 3.54
CA THR A 141 4.02 -5.52 3.47
C THR A 141 2.78 -4.80 4.04
N TRP A 142 2.89 -4.15 5.20
CA TRP A 142 1.81 -3.40 5.82
C TRP A 142 1.41 -2.18 4.99
N THR A 143 2.35 -1.49 4.35
CA THR A 143 2.03 -0.43 3.39
C THR A 143 1.18 -0.98 2.24
N GLY A 144 1.54 -2.12 1.65
CA GLY A 144 0.72 -2.79 0.64
C GLY A 144 -0.69 -3.14 1.15
N TRP A 145 -0.83 -3.54 2.41
CA TRP A 145 -2.16 -3.81 2.97
C TRP A 145 -3.04 -2.57 3.04
N ARG A 146 -2.47 -1.39 3.27
CA ARG A 146 -3.24 -0.14 3.22
C ARG A 146 -3.81 0.15 1.84
N GLY A 147 -3.10 -0.26 0.78
CA GLY A 147 -3.61 -0.21 -0.59
C GLY A 147 -4.89 -1.04 -0.73
N PHE A 148 -4.81 -2.31 -0.32
CA PHE A 148 -5.96 -3.22 -0.32
C PHE A 148 -7.12 -2.71 0.55
N ASP A 149 -6.84 -2.25 1.77
CA ASP A 149 -7.88 -1.78 2.70
C ASP A 149 -8.62 -0.57 2.13
N THR A 150 -7.92 0.38 1.49
CA THR A 150 -8.55 1.49 0.75
C THR A 150 -9.43 0.98 -0.40
N ALA A 151 -8.92 0.06 -1.22
CA ALA A 151 -9.70 -0.54 -2.31
C ALA A 151 -10.96 -1.28 -1.81
N ALA A 152 -10.87 -1.95 -0.66
CA ALA A 152 -12.00 -2.60 0.00
C ALA A 152 -13.04 -1.59 0.50
N VAL A 153 -12.62 -0.43 1.03
CA VAL A 153 -13.56 0.64 1.39
C VAL A 153 -14.29 1.19 0.17
N HIS A 154 -13.58 1.40 -0.95
CA HIS A 154 -14.22 1.80 -2.20
C HIS A 154 -15.24 0.76 -2.68
N ALA A 155 -14.88 -0.53 -2.64
CA ALA A 155 -15.78 -1.62 -2.99
C ALA A 155 -17.04 -1.65 -2.11
N ALA A 156 -16.87 -1.47 -0.79
CA ALA A 156 -17.99 -1.40 0.15
C ALA A 156 -18.89 -0.17 -0.08
N GLY A 157 -18.36 0.89 -0.71
CA GLY A 157 -19.13 2.06 -1.15
C GLY A 157 -20.06 1.79 -2.33
N ASP A 158 -19.79 0.79 -3.18
CA ASP A 158 -20.66 0.41 -4.31
C ASP A 158 -21.85 -0.42 -3.82
N ARG A 159 -22.97 0.28 -3.58
CA ARG A 159 -24.22 -0.32 -3.10
C ARG A 159 -24.92 -1.22 -4.14
N ASP A 160 -24.57 -1.09 -5.41
CA ASP A 160 -25.17 -1.89 -6.48
C ASP A 160 -24.37 -3.16 -6.75
N TRP A 161 -23.08 -3.20 -6.40
CA TRP A 161 -22.22 -4.36 -6.62
C TRP A 161 -22.80 -5.68 -6.08
N PRO A 162 -23.29 -5.77 -4.82
CA PRO A 162 -23.86 -7.02 -4.30
C PRO A 162 -25.12 -7.47 -5.07
N ARG A 163 -25.83 -6.54 -5.71
CA ARG A 163 -27.05 -6.85 -6.49
C ARG A 163 -26.76 -7.45 -7.85
N ARG A 164 -25.54 -7.25 -8.37
CA ARG A 164 -25.07 -7.79 -9.66
C ARG A 164 -24.48 -9.20 -9.53
N ARG A 165 -24.42 -9.75 -8.31
CA ARG A 165 -23.86 -11.06 -8.03
C ARG A 165 -24.63 -12.17 -8.75
N PRO A 166 -23.96 -13.01 -9.56
CA PRO A 166 -24.55 -14.24 -10.08
C PRO A 166 -24.95 -15.17 -8.92
N PRO A 167 -26.14 -15.81 -8.93
CA PRO A 167 -26.62 -16.65 -7.83
C PRO A 167 -25.67 -17.78 -7.40
N GLU A 168 -24.89 -18.29 -8.34
CA GLU A 168 -23.92 -19.37 -8.18
C GLU A 168 -22.60 -18.94 -7.53
N VAL A 169 -22.28 -17.64 -7.54
CA VAL A 169 -21.04 -17.13 -6.97
C VAL A 169 -21.20 -16.81 -5.49
N ASP A 170 -20.25 -17.27 -4.68
CA ASP A 170 -20.19 -16.98 -3.25
C ASP A 170 -20.19 -15.46 -2.96
N ALA A 171 -20.81 -15.04 -1.85
CA ALA A 171 -20.93 -13.63 -1.50
C ALA A 171 -19.56 -12.95 -1.29
N LEU A 172 -18.66 -13.63 -0.58
CA LEU A 172 -17.33 -13.11 -0.28
C LEU A 172 -16.44 -13.16 -1.52
N ALA A 173 -16.54 -14.22 -2.33
CA ALA A 173 -15.87 -14.26 -3.64
C ALA A 173 -16.30 -13.09 -4.52
N TRP A 174 -17.60 -12.79 -4.57
CA TRP A 174 -18.10 -11.65 -5.34
C TRP A 174 -17.65 -10.30 -4.77
N GLU A 175 -17.60 -10.14 -3.45
CA GLU A 175 -17.03 -8.94 -2.82
C GLU A 175 -15.58 -8.72 -3.26
N LEU A 176 -14.75 -9.77 -3.18
CA LEU A 176 -13.35 -9.72 -3.61
C LEU A 176 -13.19 -9.57 -5.13
N ALA A 177 -14.19 -9.95 -5.92
CA ALA A 177 -14.24 -9.74 -7.36
C ALA A 177 -14.49 -8.28 -7.76
N HIS A 178 -14.73 -7.37 -6.80
CA HIS A 178 -14.98 -5.97 -7.11
C HIS A 178 -13.80 -5.36 -7.91
N PRO A 179 -14.06 -4.60 -9.00
CA PRO A 179 -13.01 -4.08 -9.87
C PRO A 179 -11.95 -3.25 -9.15
N ALA A 180 -12.34 -2.46 -8.14
CA ALA A 180 -11.38 -1.69 -7.33
C ALA A 180 -10.39 -2.57 -6.56
N ILE A 181 -10.84 -3.70 -6.00
CA ILE A 181 -9.97 -4.65 -5.30
C ILE A 181 -9.02 -5.30 -6.31
N GLN A 182 -9.55 -5.80 -7.42
CA GLN A 182 -8.75 -6.49 -8.44
C GLN A 182 -7.71 -5.55 -9.07
N ALA A 183 -8.09 -4.30 -9.36
CA ALA A 183 -7.16 -3.29 -9.85
C ALA A 183 -6.01 -3.02 -8.88
N GLU A 184 -6.28 -2.93 -7.57
CA GLU A 184 -5.22 -2.75 -6.56
C GLU A 184 -4.31 -3.97 -6.45
N LEU A 185 -4.86 -5.19 -6.52
CA LEU A 185 -4.06 -6.41 -6.53
C LEU A 185 -3.13 -6.49 -7.76
N ASP A 186 -3.64 -6.09 -8.93
CA ASP A 186 -2.85 -6.00 -10.17
C ASP A 186 -1.75 -4.95 -10.06
N LEU A 187 -2.06 -3.77 -9.50
CA LEU A 187 -1.09 -2.71 -9.28
C LEU A 187 0.06 -3.17 -8.37
N GLN A 188 -0.25 -3.79 -7.22
CA GLN A 188 0.79 -4.26 -6.30
C GLN A 188 1.73 -5.28 -6.95
N LEU A 189 1.19 -6.21 -7.75
CA LEU A 189 1.99 -7.18 -8.50
C LEU A 189 2.86 -6.49 -9.55
N ALA A 190 2.29 -5.60 -10.36
CA ALA A 190 3.04 -4.88 -11.39
C ALA A 190 4.16 -4.03 -10.78
N GLU A 191 3.92 -3.39 -9.64
CA GLU A 191 4.89 -2.55 -8.94
C GLU A 191 6.04 -3.37 -8.37
N ILE A 192 5.75 -4.48 -7.68
CA ILE A 192 6.80 -5.33 -7.11
C ILE A 192 7.61 -6.02 -8.21
N GLU A 193 6.98 -6.42 -9.32
CA GLU A 193 7.66 -6.99 -10.49
C GLU A 193 8.60 -5.97 -11.14
N LEU A 194 8.12 -4.74 -11.34
CA LEU A 194 8.94 -3.64 -11.87
C LEU A 194 10.17 -3.36 -11.01
N ILE A 195 9.98 -3.30 -9.68
CA ILE A 195 11.06 -3.07 -8.72
C ILE A 195 12.01 -4.29 -8.64
N SER A 196 11.49 -5.50 -8.79
CA SER A 196 12.33 -6.70 -8.83
C SER A 196 13.17 -6.78 -10.10
N ALA A 197 12.62 -6.37 -11.25
CA ALA A 197 13.29 -6.44 -12.53
C ALA A 197 14.35 -5.32 -12.70
N GLU A 198 14.02 -4.10 -12.27
CA GLU A 198 14.81 -2.90 -12.56
C GLU A 198 15.40 -2.24 -11.31
N GLY A 199 15.08 -2.73 -10.10
CA GLY A 199 15.54 -2.10 -8.86
C GLY A 199 17.05 -2.17 -8.60
N ALA A 200 17.81 -2.89 -9.44
CA ALA A 200 19.27 -2.76 -9.47
C ALA A 200 19.71 -1.33 -9.79
N ASP A 201 18.90 -0.58 -10.55
CA ASP A 201 19.14 0.84 -10.87
C ASP A 201 19.13 1.73 -9.63
N LEU A 202 18.48 1.31 -8.53
CA LEU A 202 18.57 2.03 -7.25
C LEU A 202 19.98 2.02 -6.65
N LEU A 203 20.83 1.07 -7.07
CA LEU A 203 22.21 0.97 -6.62
C LEU A 203 23.16 1.83 -7.47
N GLU A 204 22.73 2.28 -8.64
CA GLU A 204 23.54 3.06 -9.58
C GLU A 204 23.10 4.52 -9.61
N ASP A 205 23.96 5.45 -9.16
CA ASP A 205 23.61 6.87 -8.97
C ASP A 205 23.03 7.54 -10.23
N THR A 206 23.48 7.18 -11.43
CA THR A 206 23.01 7.76 -12.69
C THR A 206 21.64 7.24 -13.15
N ALA A 207 21.30 5.98 -12.82
CA ALA A 207 20.02 5.37 -13.21
C ALA A 207 18.93 5.60 -12.16
N ARG A 208 19.33 5.68 -10.88
CA ARG A 208 18.46 5.84 -9.70
C ARG A 208 17.41 6.94 -9.84
N ASP A 209 17.82 8.17 -10.15
CA ASP A 209 16.88 9.31 -10.21
C ASP A 209 15.85 9.16 -11.33
N THR A 210 16.26 8.59 -12.47
CA THR A 210 15.36 8.33 -13.60
C THR A 210 14.34 7.25 -13.25
N PHE A 211 14.80 6.15 -12.65
CA PHE A 211 13.96 5.07 -12.18
C PHE A 211 12.96 5.54 -11.12
N LEU A 212 13.41 6.29 -10.10
CA LEU A 212 12.55 6.81 -9.04
C LEU A 212 11.52 7.82 -9.56
N LYS A 213 11.89 8.71 -10.49
CA LYS A 213 10.93 9.61 -11.15
C LYS A 213 9.88 8.83 -11.95
N ARG A 214 10.26 7.74 -12.60
CA ARG A 214 9.31 6.88 -13.30
C ARG A 214 8.38 6.18 -12.31
N LEU A 215 8.90 5.57 -11.25
CA LEU A 215 8.11 4.94 -10.20
C LEU A 215 7.10 5.92 -9.59
N ARG A 216 7.54 7.10 -9.18
CA ARG A 216 6.66 8.10 -8.56
C ARG A 216 5.55 8.60 -9.50
N ARG A 217 5.82 8.68 -10.81
CA ARG A 217 4.80 9.03 -11.81
C ARG A 217 3.77 7.93 -12.04
N LEU A 218 4.13 6.66 -11.83
CA LEU A 218 3.19 5.55 -11.93
C LEU A 218 2.24 5.50 -10.71
N SER A 219 2.60 6.19 -9.63
CA SER A 219 1.79 6.27 -8.40
C SER A 219 0.68 7.32 -8.43
N GLY A 220 0.64 8.23 -9.43
CA GLY A 220 -0.29 9.38 -9.46
C GLY A 220 -1.12 9.47 -10.74
#